data_AF-A0A9P4YBI7-F1
#
_entry.id   AF-A0A9P4YBI7-F1
#
_cell.length_a   1.000
_cell.length_b   1.000
_cell.length_c   1.000
_cell.angle_alpha   90.00
_cell.angle_beta   90.00
_cell.angle_gamma   90.00
#
_symmetry.space_group_name_H-M   'P 1'
#
loop_
_entity.id
_entity.type
_entity.pdbx_description
1 polymer ?
#
loop_
_entity_poly.entity_id
_entity_poly.type
_entity_poly.pdbx_seq_one_letter_code
_entity_poly.pdbx_strand_id
1 'polypeptide(L)'
;MVTVFKILTCRVIKDSPSLPREHDIATRPHPEEAESPSTPTQPQSDSSDAQRRAFQFVSRGVSIALCLASLSSAGPDEGPSDALSRLQPDIERYFFSLPIICAGTFRDLAFRGDARALVVLLHFYRAARVLLTGPQSWWACERSRVLESLILRDLTAKGLEAYAWAPGWEASQDASAQPVSQDRKEGCQL
;
A
#
# COMPACT_ATOMS: atom_id res chain seq x y z
N MET A 1 -4.29 9.85 -8.78
CA MET A 1 -4.69 8.86 -7.74
C MET A 1 -5.77 7.87 -8.19
N VAL A 2 -6.67 8.20 -9.11
CA VAL A 2 -7.73 7.28 -9.59
C VAL A 2 -7.18 6.02 -10.27
N THR A 3 -5.97 6.07 -10.83
CA THR A 3 -5.35 4.97 -11.58
C THR A 3 -4.92 3.79 -10.71
N VAL A 4 -4.34 4.04 -9.53
CA VAL A 4 -3.98 2.96 -8.58
C VAL A 4 -5.23 2.30 -8.01
N PHE A 5 -6.28 3.09 -7.76
CA PHE A 5 -7.56 2.61 -7.27
C PHE A 5 -8.28 1.73 -8.31
N LYS A 6 -8.39 2.20 -9.57
CA LYS A 6 -8.98 1.42 -10.66
C LYS A 6 -8.23 0.10 -10.89
N ILE A 7 -6.92 0.04 -10.69
CA ILE A 7 -6.14 -1.17 -11.01
C ILE A 7 -6.17 -2.20 -9.86
N LEU A 8 -6.15 -1.78 -8.59
CA LEU A 8 -6.41 -2.71 -7.48
C LEU A 8 -7.84 -3.27 -7.54
N THR A 9 -8.85 -2.45 -7.85
CA THR A 9 -10.22 -2.96 -8.02
C THR A 9 -10.36 -3.85 -9.27
N CYS A 10 -9.70 -3.53 -10.39
CA CYS A 10 -9.78 -4.37 -11.59
C CYS A 10 -9.03 -5.70 -11.44
N ARG A 11 -7.95 -5.75 -10.67
CA ARG A 11 -7.20 -7.01 -10.44
C ARG A 11 -7.98 -7.96 -9.54
N VAL A 12 -8.63 -7.44 -8.50
CA VAL A 12 -9.51 -8.23 -7.61
C VAL A 12 -10.71 -8.85 -8.33
N ILE A 13 -11.20 -8.22 -9.40
CA ILE A 13 -12.33 -8.76 -10.19
C ILE A 13 -11.85 -9.77 -11.23
N LYS A 14 -10.60 -9.67 -11.72
CA LYS A 14 -10.09 -10.49 -12.82
C LYS A 14 -9.54 -11.86 -12.38
N ASP A 15 -9.21 -12.05 -11.11
CA ASP A 15 -8.75 -13.34 -10.56
C ASP A 15 -9.92 -14.29 -10.17
N SER A 16 -11.05 -14.22 -10.89
CA SER A 16 -12.03 -15.30 -10.86
C SER A 16 -11.47 -16.50 -11.63
N PRO A 17 -11.46 -17.72 -11.05
CA PRO A 17 -10.83 -18.88 -11.66
C PRO A 17 -11.62 -19.34 -12.88
N SER A 18 -11.19 -18.92 -14.08
CA SER A 18 -11.65 -19.50 -15.33
C SER A 18 -10.82 -20.75 -15.66
N LEU A 19 -11.56 -21.80 -16.00
CA LEU A 19 -11.16 -23.18 -16.25
C LEU A 19 -9.97 -23.35 -17.23
N PRO A 20 -9.21 -24.44 -17.09
CA PRO A 20 -8.09 -24.75 -17.96
C PRO A 20 -8.58 -25.19 -19.35
N ARG A 21 -7.99 -24.62 -20.40
CA ARG A 21 -8.18 -25.05 -21.78
C ARG A 21 -7.04 -26.00 -22.15
N GLU A 22 -7.35 -27.29 -22.14
CA GLU A 22 -6.55 -28.30 -22.82
C GLU A 22 -6.64 -28.10 -24.33
N HIS A 23 -5.51 -28.24 -25.04
CA HIS A 23 -5.42 -29.00 -26.28
C HIS A 23 -3.95 -29.27 -26.61
N ASP A 24 -3.61 -30.56 -26.53
CA ASP A 24 -2.46 -31.23 -27.15
C ASP A 24 -2.43 -31.03 -28.67
N ILE A 25 -1.22 -31.10 -29.27
CA ILE A 25 -0.85 -32.07 -30.32
C ILE A 25 0.67 -32.02 -30.59
N ALA A 26 1.20 -33.23 -30.80
CA ALA A 26 2.58 -33.70 -30.77
C ALA A 26 3.51 -33.35 -31.97
N THR A 27 4.79 -33.17 -31.63
CA THR A 27 6.02 -33.84 -32.12
C THR A 27 6.29 -34.04 -33.62
N ARG A 28 7.43 -33.50 -34.11
CA ARG A 28 8.55 -34.29 -34.70
C ARG A 28 9.88 -33.51 -34.80
N PRO A 29 11.06 -34.18 -34.71
CA PRO A 29 12.39 -33.56 -34.70
C PRO A 29 13.14 -33.71 -36.04
N HIS A 30 14.12 -32.82 -36.30
CA HIS A 30 15.25 -33.06 -37.21
C HIS A 30 16.44 -32.14 -36.87
N PRO A 31 17.72 -32.57 -37.07
CA PRO A 31 18.89 -32.05 -36.35
C PRO A 31 19.79 -31.13 -37.17
N GLU A 32 20.74 -30.54 -36.44
CA GLU A 32 22.08 -30.10 -36.84
C GLU A 32 22.21 -29.16 -38.03
N GLU A 33 22.48 -27.89 -37.74
CA GLU A 33 23.57 -27.16 -38.39
C GLU A 33 24.23 -26.23 -37.37
N ALA A 34 25.55 -26.38 -37.27
CA ALA A 34 26.41 -25.69 -36.35
C ALA A 34 26.76 -24.30 -36.89
N GLU A 35 26.35 -23.24 -36.18
CA GLU A 35 26.97 -21.92 -36.29
C GLU A 35 27.00 -21.24 -34.93
N SER A 36 28.22 -21.02 -34.43
CA SER A 36 28.53 -20.32 -33.19
C SER A 36 27.95 -18.90 -33.16
N PRO A 37 27.13 -18.55 -32.14
CA PRO A 37 26.77 -17.17 -31.90
C PRO A 37 27.57 -16.62 -30.71
N SER A 38 28.51 -15.75 -31.02
CA SER A 38 29.11 -14.80 -30.08
C SER A 38 27.99 -13.96 -29.46
N THR A 39 27.50 -14.37 -28.29
CA THR A 39 26.40 -13.66 -27.62
C THR A 39 27.02 -12.54 -26.77
N PRO A 40 26.67 -11.26 -26.97
CA PRO A 40 27.04 -10.20 -26.05
C PRO A 40 26.19 -10.36 -24.78
N THR A 41 26.78 -10.93 -23.75
CA THR A 41 26.28 -10.88 -22.38
C THR A 41 26.34 -9.43 -21.90
N GLN A 42 25.20 -8.73 -21.82
CA GLN A 42 24.84 -7.78 -20.73
C GLN A 42 23.68 -6.84 -21.14
N PRO A 43 22.49 -7.01 -20.52
CA PRO A 43 21.70 -5.86 -20.07
C PRO A 43 21.02 -6.04 -18.70
N GLN A 44 21.34 -7.08 -17.91
CA GLN A 44 20.63 -7.36 -16.66
C GLN A 44 20.98 -6.44 -15.48
N SER A 45 22.15 -5.80 -15.48
CA SER A 45 22.61 -4.89 -14.41
C SER A 45 21.71 -3.67 -14.27
N ASP A 46 21.31 -3.08 -15.39
CA ASP A 46 20.69 -1.75 -15.41
C ASP A 46 19.26 -1.77 -14.86
N SER A 47 18.54 -2.88 -15.08
CA SER A 47 17.20 -3.09 -14.50
C SER A 47 17.26 -3.27 -12.98
N SER A 48 18.24 -4.00 -12.46
CA SER A 48 18.39 -4.24 -11.02
C SER A 48 18.68 -2.93 -10.28
N ASP A 49 19.58 -2.11 -10.82
CA ASP A 49 19.91 -0.80 -10.26
C ASP A 49 18.74 0.18 -10.30
N ALA A 50 17.96 0.18 -11.39
CA ALA A 50 16.75 0.99 -11.49
C ALA A 50 15.70 0.58 -10.42
N GLN A 51 15.48 -0.72 -10.23
CA GLN A 51 14.60 -1.21 -9.16
C GLN A 51 15.11 -0.80 -7.78
N ARG A 52 16.40 -1.00 -7.51
CA ARG A 52 17.02 -0.64 -6.22
C ARG A 52 16.84 0.85 -5.91
N ARG A 53 17.11 1.74 -6.87
CA ARG A 53 16.91 3.19 -6.71
C ARG A 53 15.45 3.53 -6.45
N ALA A 54 14.52 2.90 -7.18
CA ALA A 54 13.09 3.11 -7.00
C ALA A 54 12.65 2.70 -5.59
N PHE A 55 13.07 1.54 -5.09
CA PHE A 55 12.80 1.10 -3.72
C PHE A 55 13.43 2.03 -2.68
N GLN A 56 14.70 2.41 -2.84
CA GLN A 56 15.36 3.33 -1.89
C GLN A 56 14.62 4.66 -1.77
N PHE A 57 14.16 5.18 -2.91
CA PHE A 57 13.41 6.43 -2.96
C PHE A 57 12.09 6.33 -2.18
N VAL A 58 11.29 5.30 -2.46
CA VAL A 58 9.99 5.11 -1.79
C VAL A 58 10.18 4.75 -0.32
N SER A 59 11.11 3.85 0.01
CA SER A 59 11.37 3.44 1.38
C SER A 59 11.87 4.58 2.25
N ARG A 60 12.65 5.53 1.70
CA ARG A 60 13.03 6.74 2.45
C ARG A 60 11.80 7.53 2.85
N GLY A 61 10.83 7.64 1.95
CA GLY A 61 9.58 8.32 2.27
C GLY A 61 8.76 7.57 3.33
N VAL A 62 8.51 6.29 3.10
CA VAL A 62 7.76 5.44 4.03
C VAL A 62 8.41 5.40 5.42
N SER A 63 9.73 5.42 5.51
CA SER A 63 10.46 5.47 6.79
C SER A 63 10.12 6.72 7.61
N ILE A 64 10.02 7.89 6.97
CA ILE A 64 9.60 9.13 7.65
C ILE A 64 8.17 8.99 8.16
N ALA A 65 7.26 8.48 7.34
CA ALA A 65 5.87 8.26 7.72
C ALA A 65 5.75 7.28 8.90
N LEU A 66 6.51 6.18 8.90
CA LEU A 66 6.53 5.22 10.00
C LEU A 66 7.11 5.82 11.27
N CYS A 67 8.17 6.64 11.18
CA CYS A 67 8.74 7.33 12.32
C CYS A 67 7.70 8.25 12.98
N LEU A 68 7.00 9.06 12.18
CA LEU A 68 5.92 9.94 12.66
C LEU A 68 4.78 9.13 13.28
N ALA A 69 4.39 8.00 12.68
CA ALA A 69 3.34 7.14 13.22
C ALA A 69 3.74 6.54 14.58
N SER A 70 4.99 6.10 14.73
CA SER A 70 5.51 5.60 16.01
C SER A 70 5.49 6.68 17.09
N LEU A 71 5.91 7.90 16.75
CA LEU A 71 5.85 9.06 17.67
C LEU A 71 4.41 9.40 18.07
N SER A 72 3.45 9.25 17.15
CA SER A 72 2.02 9.45 17.44
C SER A 72 1.42 8.39 18.36
N SER A 73 2.05 7.21 18.46
CA SER A 73 1.55 6.08 19.28
C SER A 73 2.13 6.04 20.70
N ALA A 74 3.15 6.86 20.96
CA ALA A 74 3.88 6.84 22.23
C ALA A 74 3.11 7.62 23.32
N GLY A 75 2.21 6.93 24.02
CA GLY A 75 1.73 7.31 25.38
C GLY A 75 0.32 7.91 25.46
N PRO A 76 -0.53 7.45 26.40
CA PRO A 76 -1.86 8.02 26.67
C PRO A 76 -1.85 9.24 27.61
N ASP A 77 -0.74 9.55 28.29
CA ASP A 77 -0.65 10.65 29.27
C ASP A 77 -0.25 12.01 28.66
N GLU A 78 0.24 12.01 27.43
CA GLU A 78 0.37 13.23 26.62
C GLU A 78 -0.49 13.00 25.38
N GLY A 79 -1.55 13.80 25.19
CA GLY A 79 -2.28 13.83 23.92
C GLY A 79 -1.32 14.02 22.74
N PRO A 80 -1.76 13.85 21.48
CA PRO A 80 -0.89 14.00 20.32
C PRO A 80 -0.06 15.27 20.49
N SER A 81 1.27 15.08 20.64
CA SER A 81 2.18 16.15 21.04
C SER A 81 1.80 17.42 20.29
N ASP A 82 1.67 18.56 20.97
CA ASP A 82 1.24 19.82 20.34
C ASP A 82 2.05 20.12 19.06
N ALA A 83 3.29 19.62 18.99
CA ALA A 83 4.12 19.60 17.80
C ALA A 83 3.54 18.80 16.61
N LEU A 84 3.04 17.58 16.82
CA LEU A 84 2.44 16.74 15.78
C LEU A 84 1.13 17.36 15.26
N SER A 85 0.31 17.90 16.17
CA SER A 85 -0.92 18.60 15.80
C SER A 85 -0.64 19.82 14.90
N ARG A 86 0.45 20.57 15.17
CA ARG A 86 0.90 21.68 14.32
C ARG A 86 1.44 21.21 12.96
N LEU A 87 2.03 20.02 12.90
CA LEU A 87 2.57 19.42 11.67
C LEU A 87 1.51 18.76 10.79
N GLN A 88 0.26 18.63 11.26
CA GLN A 88 -0.80 17.93 10.56
C GLN A 88 -0.99 18.35 9.09
N PRO A 89 -1.00 19.66 8.73
CA PRO A 89 -1.14 20.07 7.33
C PRO A 89 0.02 19.59 6.45
N ASP A 90 1.24 19.53 6.99
CA ASP A 90 2.42 19.07 6.27
C ASP A 90 2.43 17.55 6.13
N ILE A 91 1.95 16.83 7.15
CA ILE A 91 1.71 15.39 7.10
C ILE A 91 0.70 15.05 6.01
N GLU A 92 -0.43 15.75 5.96
CA GLU A 92 -1.45 15.54 4.93
C GLU A 92 -0.88 15.78 3.52
N ARG A 93 -0.19 16.91 3.31
CA ARG A 93 0.50 17.21 2.04
C ARG A 93 1.52 16.14 1.67
N TYR A 94 2.24 15.62 2.67
CA TYR A 94 3.21 14.56 2.48
C TYR A 94 2.55 13.28 1.95
N PHE A 95 1.47 12.81 2.58
CA PHE A 95 0.73 11.63 2.12
C PHE A 95 0.06 11.82 0.77
N PHE A 96 -0.38 13.04 0.43
CA PHE A 96 -0.98 13.31 -0.88
C PHE A 96 0.06 13.45 -2.00
N SER A 97 1.28 13.86 -1.68
CA SER A 97 2.37 13.97 -2.65
C SER A 97 3.05 12.63 -2.91
N LEU A 98 3.22 11.78 -1.90
CA LEU A 98 4.00 10.53 -2.03
C LEU A 98 3.56 9.63 -3.19
N PRO A 99 2.26 9.37 -3.44
CA PRO A 99 1.81 8.59 -4.59
C PRO A 99 2.13 9.21 -5.96
N ILE A 100 2.29 10.53 -6.03
CA ILE A 100 2.72 11.24 -7.25
C ILE A 100 4.21 10.97 -7.49
N ILE A 101 4.99 10.93 -6.42
CA ILE A 101 6.44 10.78 -6.48
C ILE A 101 6.85 9.30 -6.66
N CYS A 102 6.03 8.34 -6.21
CA CYS A 102 6.24 6.90 -6.43
C CYS A 102 6.04 6.41 -7.88
N ALA A 103 6.08 7.30 -8.88
CA ALA A 103 5.93 6.96 -10.29
C ALA A 103 7.11 6.12 -10.83
N GLY A 104 6.91 5.51 -12.00
CA GLY A 104 7.96 4.73 -12.69
C GLY A 104 8.10 3.29 -12.20
N THR A 105 9.34 2.80 -12.07
CA THR A 105 9.65 1.38 -11.84
C THR A 105 8.95 0.80 -10.61
N PHE A 106 8.89 1.55 -9.50
CA PHE A 106 8.21 1.07 -8.29
C PHE A 106 6.71 0.85 -8.52
N ARG A 107 6.04 1.81 -9.18
CA ARG A 107 4.64 1.70 -9.54
C ARG A 107 4.38 0.48 -10.42
N ASP A 108 5.25 0.24 -11.40
CA ASP A 108 5.10 -0.89 -12.32
C ASP A 108 5.29 -2.24 -11.60
N LEU A 109 6.22 -2.32 -10.64
CA LEU A 109 6.36 -3.48 -9.76
C LEU A 109 5.14 -3.70 -8.87
N ALA A 110 4.62 -2.65 -8.25
CA ALA A 110 3.39 -2.71 -7.46
C ALA A 110 2.21 -3.19 -8.31
N PHE A 111 2.08 -2.70 -9.55
CA PHE A 111 1.03 -3.15 -10.46
C PHE A 111 1.16 -4.61 -10.88
N ARG A 112 2.39 -5.12 -11.02
CA ARG A 112 2.64 -6.54 -11.27
C ARG A 112 2.37 -7.42 -10.05
N GLY A 113 2.11 -6.83 -8.88
CA GLY A 113 1.92 -7.57 -7.64
C GLY A 113 3.23 -8.13 -7.09
N ASP A 114 4.34 -7.43 -7.31
CA ASP A 114 5.63 -7.74 -6.65
C ASP A 114 5.45 -7.65 -5.13
N ALA A 115 5.76 -8.73 -4.43
CA ALA A 115 5.53 -8.84 -3.00
C ALA A 115 6.28 -7.77 -2.20
N ARG A 116 7.49 -7.38 -2.61
CA ARG A 116 8.30 -6.38 -1.90
C ARG A 116 7.67 -5.00 -2.04
N ALA A 117 7.18 -4.67 -3.23
CA ALA A 117 6.45 -3.42 -3.47
C ALA A 117 5.15 -3.37 -2.65
N LEU A 118 4.42 -4.48 -2.57
CA LEU A 118 3.22 -4.60 -1.74
C LEU A 118 3.50 -4.42 -0.25
N VAL A 119 4.60 -4.99 0.28
CA VAL A 119 5.01 -4.76 1.68
C VAL A 119 5.31 -3.29 1.96
N VAL A 120 6.00 -2.59 1.05
CA VAL A 120 6.27 -1.15 1.21
C VAL A 120 4.97 -0.34 1.20
N LEU A 121 4.02 -0.67 0.30
CA LEU A 121 2.72 -0.04 0.26
C LEU A 121 1.87 -0.35 1.50
N LEU A 122 1.93 -1.57 2.03
CA LEU A 122 1.28 -1.95 3.27
C LEU A 122 1.69 -1.03 4.41
N HIS A 123 2.99 -0.83 4.60
CA HIS A 123 3.52 0.07 5.61
C HIS A 123 3.14 1.53 5.38
N PHE A 124 3.12 1.98 4.13
CA PHE A 124 2.64 3.32 3.79
C PHE A 124 1.18 3.53 4.18
N TYR A 125 0.28 2.62 3.81
CA TYR A 125 -1.15 2.75 4.14
C TYR A 125 -1.43 2.59 5.64
N ARG A 126 -0.66 1.74 6.33
CA ARG A 126 -0.71 1.66 7.79
C ARG A 126 -0.33 2.99 8.44
N ALA A 127 0.76 3.62 8.01
CA ALA A 127 1.15 4.93 8.51
C ALA A 127 0.11 6.01 8.19
N ALA A 128 -0.46 5.98 6.97
CA ALA A 128 -1.51 6.91 6.55
C ALA A 128 -2.75 6.81 7.44
N ARG A 129 -3.18 5.60 7.79
CA ARG A 129 -4.33 5.37 8.68
C ARG A 129 -4.11 5.93 10.09
N VAL A 130 -2.88 5.87 10.60
CA VAL A 130 -2.53 6.41 11.92
C VAL A 130 -2.42 7.93 11.90
N LEU A 131 -1.85 8.50 10.82
CA LEU A 131 -1.47 9.92 10.78
C LEU A 131 -2.52 10.83 10.13
N LEU A 132 -3.46 10.30 9.34
CA LEU A 132 -4.49 11.09 8.64
C LEU A 132 -5.80 11.14 9.44
N THR A 133 -5.73 11.56 10.70
CA THR A 133 -6.88 11.67 11.61
C THR A 133 -7.60 13.02 11.52
N GLY A 134 -7.17 13.91 10.62
CA GLY A 134 -7.73 15.25 10.47
C GLY A 134 -9.14 15.25 9.88
N PRO A 135 -9.97 16.27 10.20
CA PRO A 135 -11.34 16.38 9.70
C PRO A 135 -11.40 16.60 8.17
N GLN A 136 -10.31 17.04 7.54
CA GLN A 136 -10.23 17.19 6.08
C GLN A 136 -9.66 15.94 5.37
N SER A 137 -9.08 15.01 6.13
CA SER A 137 -8.38 13.82 5.63
C SER A 137 -9.03 12.49 6.05
N TRP A 138 -10.20 12.52 6.70
CA TRP A 138 -10.95 11.32 7.11
C TRP A 138 -11.15 10.30 5.98
N TRP A 139 -11.47 10.77 4.77
CA TRP A 139 -11.69 9.92 3.60
C TRP A 139 -10.41 9.21 3.16
N ALA A 140 -9.24 9.83 3.40
CA ALA A 140 -7.95 9.26 3.08
C ALA A 140 -7.54 8.20 4.10
N CYS A 141 -7.85 8.41 5.38
CA CYS A 141 -7.73 7.38 6.42
C CYS A 141 -8.57 6.13 6.07
N GLU A 142 -9.85 6.32 5.76
CA GLU A 142 -10.74 5.20 5.42
C GLU A 142 -10.27 4.44 4.17
N ARG A 143 -9.85 5.16 3.13
CA ARG A 143 -9.26 4.53 1.94
C ARG A 143 -7.98 3.77 2.26
N SER A 144 -7.17 4.28 3.19
CA SER A 144 -5.92 3.63 3.59
C SER A 144 -6.20 2.33 4.32
N ARG A 145 -7.23 2.28 5.17
CA ARG A 145 -7.73 1.05 5.79
C ARG A 145 -8.14 0.01 4.75
N VAL A 146 -8.96 0.39 3.78
CA VAL A 146 -9.40 -0.53 2.70
C VAL A 146 -8.21 -1.06 1.89
N LEU A 147 -7.28 -0.18 1.52
CA LEU A 147 -6.10 -0.57 0.74
C LEU A 147 -5.13 -1.44 1.54
N GLU A 148 -4.94 -1.16 2.83
CA GLU A 148 -4.20 -2.01 3.76
C GLU A 148 -4.78 -3.44 3.76
N SER A 149 -6.09 -3.59 3.95
CA SER A 149 -6.75 -4.90 3.97
C SER A 149 -6.63 -5.67 2.66
N LEU A 150 -6.77 -4.98 1.51
CA LEU A 150 -6.61 -5.62 0.19
C LEU A 150 -5.18 -6.12 -0.03
N ILE A 151 -4.18 -5.32 0.33
CA ILE A 151 -2.78 -5.69 0.20
C ILE A 151 -2.43 -6.86 1.13
N LEU A 152 -2.94 -6.87 2.36
CA LEU A 152 -2.77 -7.99 3.28
C LEU A 152 -3.30 -9.29 2.67
N ARG A 153 -4.50 -9.27 2.12
CA ARG A 153 -5.09 -10.45 1.46
C ARG A 153 -4.21 -10.94 0.30
N ASP A 154 -3.71 -10.03 -0.53
CA ASP A 154 -2.84 -10.37 -1.66
C ASP A 154 -1.48 -10.94 -1.20
N LEU A 155 -0.93 -10.44 -0.09
CA LEU A 155 0.29 -10.97 0.52
C LEU A 155 0.07 -12.36 1.14
N THR A 156 -1.05 -12.57 1.82
CA THR A 156 -1.44 -13.89 2.35
C THR A 156 -1.59 -14.91 1.24
N ALA A 157 -2.25 -14.55 0.13
CA ALA A 157 -2.39 -15.43 -1.04
C ALA A 157 -1.03 -15.82 -1.68
N LYS A 158 0.04 -15.07 -1.40
CA LYS A 158 1.41 -15.35 -1.83
C LYS A 158 2.23 -16.13 -0.79
N GLY A 159 1.62 -16.56 0.31
CA GLY A 159 2.30 -17.29 1.39
C GLY A 159 3.09 -16.39 2.37
N LEU A 160 2.83 -15.08 2.37
CA LEU A 160 3.50 -14.11 3.27
C LEU A 160 2.65 -13.83 4.52
N GLU A 161 2.25 -14.89 5.22
CA GLU A 161 1.39 -14.83 6.41
C GLU A 161 2.03 -14.07 7.59
N ALA A 162 3.35 -13.87 7.57
CA ALA A 162 4.08 -13.07 8.55
C ALA A 162 3.57 -11.60 8.66
N TYR A 163 2.79 -11.12 7.68
CA TYR A 163 2.15 -9.80 7.74
C TYR A 163 0.68 -9.84 8.20
N ALA A 164 0.06 -11.02 8.20
CA ALA A 164 -1.34 -11.23 8.59
C ALA A 164 -1.53 -11.32 10.12
N TRP A 165 -0.48 -11.64 10.88
CA TRP A 165 -0.62 -11.96 12.30
C TRP A 165 -0.54 -10.77 13.27
N ALA A 166 -0.57 -9.50 12.86
CA ALA A 166 -0.50 -8.40 13.85
C ALA A 166 -1.90 -8.04 14.39
N PRO A 167 -2.40 -8.69 15.47
CA PRO A 167 -3.80 -8.59 15.91
C PRO A 167 -3.96 -7.45 16.94
N GLY A 168 -2.90 -6.68 17.19
CA GLY A 168 -2.79 -5.82 18.37
C GLY A 168 -3.27 -4.38 18.19
N TRP A 169 -3.53 -3.92 16.96
CA TRP A 169 -3.88 -2.50 16.74
C TRP A 169 -5.37 -2.27 16.42
N GLU A 170 -6.10 -3.27 15.93
CA GLU A 170 -7.55 -3.14 15.64
C GLU A 170 -8.39 -3.01 16.91
N ALA A 171 -7.98 -3.64 18.02
CA ALA A 171 -8.71 -3.59 19.29
C ALA A 171 -8.83 -2.17 19.90
N SER A 172 -8.03 -1.20 19.45
CA SER A 172 -8.04 0.16 20.00
C SER A 172 -8.87 1.16 19.19
N GLN A 173 -9.29 0.86 17.96
CA GLN A 173 -9.99 1.84 17.09
C GLN A 173 -11.51 1.74 17.13
N ASP A 174 -12.09 0.57 17.43
CA ASP A 174 -13.55 0.43 17.53
C ASP A 174 -14.14 1.11 18.79
N ALA A 175 -13.31 1.62 19.69
CA ALA A 175 -13.74 2.38 20.87
C ALA A 175 -14.03 3.86 20.58
N SER A 176 -13.60 4.43 19.45
CA SER A 176 -13.78 5.86 19.15
C SER A 176 -15.01 6.19 18.30
N ALA A 177 -15.74 5.20 17.82
CA ALA A 177 -17.01 5.41 17.12
C ALA A 177 -18.16 5.58 18.13
N GLN A 178 -18.05 6.55 19.05
CA GLN A 178 -19.24 7.01 19.76
C GLN A 178 -20.10 7.84 18.80
N PRO A 179 -21.39 7.53 18.65
CA PRO A 179 -22.29 8.41 17.93
C PRO A 179 -22.33 9.75 18.67
N VAL A 180 -21.99 10.84 17.96
CA VAL A 180 -22.31 12.20 18.37
C VAL A 180 -23.82 12.23 18.64
N SER A 181 -24.17 12.11 19.92
CA SER A 181 -25.51 12.31 20.41
C SER A 181 -25.77 13.80 20.27
N GLN A 182 -26.47 14.14 19.21
CA GLN A 182 -26.90 15.49 18.90
C GLN A 182 -27.95 15.90 19.92
N ASP A 183 -27.46 16.52 21.00
CA ASP A 183 -28.26 17.15 22.04
C ASP A 183 -28.97 18.39 21.44
N ARG A 184 -30.16 18.15 20.88
CA ARG A 184 -31.02 19.18 20.31
C ARG A 184 -31.91 19.71 21.43
N LYS A 185 -31.42 20.77 22.06
CA LYS A 185 -32.08 21.61 23.07
C LYS A 185 -33.59 21.76 22.84
N GLU A 186 -34.31 21.47 23.92
CA GLU A 186 -35.66 21.92 24.22
C GLU A 186 -35.75 23.46 24.22
N GLY A 187 -36.93 23.99 23.87
CA GLY A 187 -37.39 25.29 24.35
C GLY A 187 -37.84 26.30 23.28
N CYS A 188 -39.15 26.35 23.02
CA CYS A 188 -39.87 27.63 22.99
C CYS A 188 -41.37 27.38 23.19
N GLN A 189 -41.85 27.72 24.38
CA GLN A 189 -43.25 27.82 24.74
C GLN A 189 -43.85 29.09 24.11
N LEU A 190 -45.09 29.00 23.62
CA LEU A 190 -46.04 30.11 23.47
C LEU A 190 -47.42 29.61 23.88
#